data_AF-A0A0Q9QQD1-F1
#
_entry.id   AF-A0A0Q9QQD1-F1
#
_cell.length_a   1.000
_cell.length_b   1.000
_cell.length_c   1.000
_cell.angle_alpha   90.00
_cell.angle_beta   90.00
_cell.angle_gamma   90.00
#
_symmetry.space_group_name_H-M   'P 1'
#
loop_
_entity.id
_entity.type
_entity.pdbx_description
1 polymer ?
#
loop_
_entity_poly.entity_id
_entity_poly.type
_entity_poly.pdbx_seq_one_letter_code
_entity_poly.pdbx_strand_id
1 'polypeptide(L)'
;MRTRRTLAATTVAAALASGLLVSCSDEPEWTAAEVPLPDGPPGRIAVRDAVHCGEGWWAVGGVLLSPPAEDRDSRPAAWRSTDGTTWEAVPVSAQTYWGRRAVLSGVGCSDGRVVAVGARSGGAHGNPRVTSFFQDGDGLDDRLAPFNLFNGDTATNVGPVTGAAPGWLITGNRVSGPAVWHSTDGRDFTIEEDVPGLADEEDFHSLAQDAAWDGEEWVVVGGGNATGTLDREPLAWTSPDARSWERHSVEGSEEFDDLQRVAATDSSLVALGLRGGRFGSWLREDDEWEMASVFGSLPESARASPFVASLATSDRGLWATTSDGASYALWRSEDGEEWSEVTTPATPPETAGEHVLAVAAHEDRVLLLSDDGAAGRIWASDR
;
A
#
# COMPACT_ATOMS: atom_id res chain seq x y z
N MET A 1 -22.20 -50.02 -77.95
CA MET A 1 -22.20 -48.54 -77.96
C MET A 1 -22.31 -48.04 -76.52
N ARG A 2 -21.51 -47.02 -76.21
CA ARG A 2 -21.29 -46.39 -74.90
C ARG A 2 -22.50 -45.55 -74.46
N THR A 3 -22.86 -45.63 -73.18
CA THR A 3 -23.35 -44.52 -72.30
C THR A 3 -23.57 -45.08 -70.88
N ARG A 4 -22.61 -45.01 -69.95
CA ARG A 4 -22.37 -43.94 -68.96
C ARG A 4 -23.64 -43.36 -68.30
N ARG A 5 -23.86 -43.68 -67.02
CA ARG A 5 -24.38 -42.76 -66.00
C ARG A 5 -23.60 -42.91 -64.69
N THR A 6 -23.07 -41.77 -64.27
CA THR A 6 -22.28 -41.41 -63.08
C THR A 6 -23.23 -41.11 -61.91
N LEU A 7 -22.97 -41.65 -60.72
CA LEU A 7 -22.44 -40.98 -59.49
C LEU A 7 -23.35 -39.94 -58.81
N ALA A 8 -23.69 -40.19 -57.54
CA ALA A 8 -23.54 -39.23 -56.42
C ALA A 8 -23.84 -39.94 -55.08
N ALA A 9 -22.79 -40.25 -54.32
CA ALA A 9 -22.89 -40.56 -52.90
C ALA A 9 -22.10 -39.47 -52.16
N THR A 10 -22.82 -38.64 -51.42
CA THR A 10 -22.29 -37.51 -50.67
C THR A 10 -21.80 -38.01 -49.31
N THR A 11 -20.48 -38.07 -49.12
CA THR A 11 -19.88 -38.35 -47.81
C THR A 11 -19.44 -37.01 -47.21
N VAL A 12 -20.15 -36.55 -46.19
CA VAL A 12 -19.78 -35.38 -45.38
C VAL A 12 -18.72 -35.84 -44.37
N ALA A 13 -17.49 -35.36 -44.52
CA ALA A 13 -16.44 -35.50 -43.52
C ALA A 13 -16.40 -34.21 -42.69
N ALA A 14 -16.84 -34.29 -41.43
CA ALA A 14 -16.68 -33.22 -40.45
C ALA A 14 -15.26 -33.33 -39.86
N ALA A 15 -14.39 -32.37 -40.20
CA ALA A 15 -13.09 -32.20 -39.56
C ALA A 15 -13.27 -31.39 -38.27
N LEU A 16 -13.18 -32.08 -37.12
CA LEU A 16 -13.01 -31.47 -35.80
C LEU A 16 -11.57 -30.91 -35.72
N ALA A 17 -11.41 -29.63 -36.01
CA ALA A 17 -10.20 -28.89 -35.69
C ALA A 17 -10.27 -28.44 -34.23
N SER A 18 -9.76 -29.27 -33.32
CA SER A 18 -9.48 -28.88 -31.93
C SER A 18 -8.29 -27.92 -31.92
N GLY A 19 -8.55 -26.63 -32.04
CA GLY A 19 -7.56 -25.59 -31.76
C GLY A 19 -7.26 -25.57 -30.27
N LEU A 20 -6.11 -26.13 -29.88
CA LEU A 20 -5.48 -25.87 -28.59
C LEU A 20 -5.01 -24.42 -28.61
N LEU A 21 -5.86 -23.49 -28.19
CA LEU A 21 -5.40 -22.18 -27.75
C LEU A 21 -4.63 -22.43 -26.45
N VAL A 22 -3.31 -22.52 -26.57
CA VAL A 22 -2.42 -22.36 -25.42
C VAL A 22 -2.64 -20.92 -24.97
N SER A 23 -3.51 -20.74 -23.98
CA SER A 23 -3.51 -19.52 -23.17
C SER A 23 -2.16 -19.53 -22.47
N CYS A 24 -1.19 -18.76 -22.98
CA CYS A 24 -0.05 -18.41 -22.16
C CYS A 24 -0.63 -17.67 -20.96
N SER A 25 -0.58 -18.29 -19.79
CA SER A 25 -0.89 -17.59 -18.54
C SER A 25 0.28 -16.64 -18.28
N ASP A 26 0.01 -15.33 -18.32
CA ASP A 26 0.95 -14.26 -17.94
C ASP A 26 1.09 -14.20 -16.40
N GLU A 27 1.40 -15.35 -15.80
CA GLU A 27 1.70 -15.43 -14.37
C GLU A 27 3.14 -14.93 -14.12
N PRO A 28 3.34 -14.15 -13.04
CA PRO A 28 4.65 -13.63 -12.73
C PRO A 28 5.65 -14.73 -12.35
N GLU A 29 6.84 -14.65 -12.94
CA GLU A 29 7.98 -15.48 -12.57
C GLU A 29 8.71 -14.82 -11.40
N TRP A 30 8.46 -15.31 -10.19
CA TRP A 30 9.05 -14.76 -8.97
C TRP A 30 10.47 -15.27 -8.71
N THR A 31 11.39 -14.35 -8.43
CA THR A 31 12.75 -14.63 -7.97
C THR A 31 12.92 -14.15 -6.54
N ALA A 32 13.26 -15.06 -5.63
CA ALA A 32 13.56 -14.69 -4.24
C ALA A 32 14.84 -13.84 -4.17
N ALA A 33 14.76 -12.75 -3.42
CA ALA A 33 15.88 -11.87 -3.15
C ALA A 33 16.45 -12.14 -1.75
N GLU A 34 17.77 -12.12 -1.61
CA GLU A 34 18.41 -12.20 -0.30
C GLU A 34 18.46 -10.80 0.32
N VAL A 35 17.93 -10.67 1.54
CA VAL A 35 17.93 -9.42 2.30
C VAL A 35 18.94 -9.55 3.43
N PRO A 36 20.10 -8.88 3.36
CA PRO A 36 21.15 -9.04 4.36
C PRO A 36 20.73 -8.42 5.70
N LEU A 37 21.17 -9.04 6.81
CA LEU A 37 20.99 -8.46 8.14
C LEU A 37 21.86 -7.20 8.27
N PRO A 38 21.30 -6.00 8.54
CA PRO A 38 22.10 -4.80 8.75
C PRO A 38 22.99 -4.92 9.98
N ASP A 39 24.12 -4.21 9.99
CA ASP A 39 25.03 -4.14 11.13
C ASP A 39 24.30 -3.75 12.43
N GLY A 40 24.76 -4.30 13.56
CA GLY A 40 24.22 -4.05 14.89
C GLY A 40 23.74 -5.31 15.60
N PRO A 41 22.98 -5.17 16.71
CA PRO A 41 22.46 -6.31 17.44
C PRO A 41 21.64 -7.26 16.53
N PRO A 42 21.81 -8.59 16.70
CA PRO A 42 21.17 -9.57 15.84
C PRO A 42 19.66 -9.67 16.14
N GLY A 43 18.93 -10.20 15.16
CA GLY A 43 17.49 -10.39 15.26
C GLY A 43 16.87 -10.88 13.96
N ARG A 44 15.55 -10.95 13.94
CA ARG A 44 14.73 -11.30 12.78
C ARG A 44 14.50 -10.06 11.93
N ILE A 45 14.73 -10.16 10.63
CA ILE A 45 14.35 -9.12 9.67
C ILE A 45 12.83 -9.10 9.53
N ALA A 46 12.23 -7.93 9.64
CA ALA A 46 10.85 -7.65 9.32
C ALA A 46 10.84 -6.58 8.21
N VAL A 47 10.38 -6.93 7.02
CA VAL A 47 10.26 -6.00 5.88
C VAL A 47 8.80 -5.55 5.80
N ARG A 48 8.57 -4.25 5.58
CA ARG A 48 7.22 -3.65 5.68
C ARG A 48 6.76 -2.99 4.40
N ASP A 49 7.65 -2.27 3.72
CA ASP A 49 7.30 -1.46 2.56
C ASP A 49 8.51 -1.26 1.63
N ALA A 50 8.25 -0.91 0.37
CA ALA A 50 9.27 -0.53 -0.60
C ALA A 50 8.79 0.51 -1.60
N VAL A 51 9.74 1.26 -2.16
CA VAL A 51 9.50 2.24 -3.22
C VAL A 51 10.68 2.26 -4.18
N HIS A 52 10.43 2.52 -5.47
CA HIS A 52 11.49 2.88 -6.40
C HIS A 52 11.81 4.37 -6.27
N CYS A 53 13.08 4.71 -6.07
CA CYS A 53 13.50 6.09 -5.87
C CYS A 53 14.91 6.40 -6.41
N GLY A 54 15.00 7.39 -7.29
CA GLY A 54 16.25 7.73 -7.96
C GLY A 54 16.70 6.57 -8.85
N GLU A 55 17.86 6.00 -8.55
CA GLU A 55 18.49 4.93 -9.36
C GLU A 55 18.14 3.50 -8.90
N GLY A 56 17.20 3.32 -7.97
CA GLY A 56 16.83 1.98 -7.57
C GLY A 56 15.77 1.90 -6.47
N TRP A 57 15.58 0.68 -6.00
CA TRP A 57 14.64 0.30 -4.98
C TRP A 57 15.16 0.60 -3.58
N TRP A 58 14.23 1.03 -2.73
CA TRP A 58 14.38 1.14 -1.29
C TRP A 58 13.36 0.23 -0.63
N ALA A 59 13.79 -0.56 0.35
CA ALA A 59 12.89 -1.32 1.22
C ALA A 59 13.14 -0.89 2.67
N VAL A 60 12.08 -0.86 3.47
CA VAL A 60 12.14 -0.44 4.87
C VAL A 60 11.47 -1.44 5.80
N GLY A 61 11.87 -1.42 7.05
CA GLY A 61 11.34 -2.30 8.07
C GLY A 61 12.07 -2.18 9.40
N GLY A 62 12.41 -3.31 9.98
CA GLY A 62 13.18 -3.36 11.22
C GLY A 62 13.87 -4.70 11.45
N VAL A 63 14.73 -4.72 12.46
CA VAL A 63 15.29 -5.94 13.03
C VAL A 63 14.66 -6.13 14.41
N LEU A 64 13.85 -7.18 14.58
CA LEU A 64 13.28 -7.59 15.87
C LEU A 64 14.32 -8.38 16.66
N LEU A 65 14.78 -7.82 17.78
CA LEU A 65 15.95 -8.28 18.51
C LEU A 65 15.70 -9.61 19.23
N SER A 66 16.69 -10.51 19.17
CA SER A 66 16.66 -11.77 19.90
C SER A 66 18.04 -12.09 20.51
N PRO A 67 18.19 -12.06 21.85
CA PRO A 67 17.17 -11.66 22.83
C PRO A 67 16.85 -10.16 22.77
N PRO A 68 15.65 -9.72 23.20
CA PRO A 68 15.39 -8.31 23.40
C PRO A 68 16.30 -7.76 24.51
N ALA A 69 16.76 -6.52 24.36
CA ALA A 69 17.39 -5.77 25.44
C ALA A 69 16.32 -5.14 26.35
N GLU A 70 16.67 -4.86 27.61
CA GLU A 70 15.74 -4.26 28.59
C GLU A 70 15.06 -3.01 28.06
N ASP A 71 15.81 -2.20 27.32
CA ASP A 71 15.31 -0.96 26.77
C ASP A 71 14.84 -1.12 25.32
N ARG A 72 15.14 -2.21 24.60
CA ARG A 72 14.98 -2.26 23.14
C ARG A 72 14.71 -3.67 22.64
N ASP A 73 13.61 -3.85 21.94
CA ASP A 73 13.19 -5.11 21.32
C ASP A 73 13.23 -5.08 19.79
N SER A 74 13.49 -3.92 19.22
CA SER A 74 13.55 -3.71 17.77
C SER A 74 14.46 -2.53 17.44
N ARG A 75 14.88 -2.44 16.19
CA ARG A 75 15.60 -1.29 15.63
C ARG A 75 15.18 -1.08 14.16
N PRO A 76 15.19 0.16 13.65
CA PRO A 76 14.84 0.41 12.27
C PRO A 76 15.89 -0.19 11.33
N ALA A 77 15.46 -0.58 10.14
CA ALA A 77 16.30 -1.12 9.10
C ALA A 77 15.80 -0.66 7.72
N ALA A 78 16.74 -0.47 6.81
CA ALA A 78 16.49 -0.15 5.43
C ALA A 78 17.48 -0.89 4.53
N TRP A 79 17.08 -1.10 3.29
CA TRP A 79 17.87 -1.76 2.27
C TRP A 79 17.71 -1.04 0.94
N ARG A 80 18.74 -1.10 0.11
CA ARG A 80 18.73 -0.56 -1.25
C ARG A 80 19.08 -1.65 -2.25
N SER A 81 18.48 -1.58 -3.44
CA SER A 81 18.81 -2.44 -4.56
C SER A 81 18.71 -1.67 -5.88
N THR A 82 19.64 -1.87 -6.80
CA THR A 82 19.53 -1.33 -8.16
C THR A 82 18.72 -2.21 -9.10
N ASP A 83 18.51 -3.48 -8.73
CA ASP A 83 17.85 -4.49 -9.58
C ASP A 83 16.68 -5.19 -8.87
N GLY A 84 16.35 -4.85 -7.62
CA GLY A 84 15.29 -5.49 -6.84
C GLY A 84 15.58 -6.93 -6.37
N THR A 85 16.72 -7.53 -6.75
CA THR A 85 17.10 -8.92 -6.42
C THR A 85 18.35 -9.01 -5.54
N THR A 86 19.26 -8.06 -5.66
CA THR A 86 20.48 -7.94 -4.87
C THR A 86 20.35 -6.74 -3.94
N TRP A 87 20.23 -7.01 -2.64
CA TRP A 87 20.00 -5.97 -1.64
C TRP A 87 21.24 -5.72 -0.79
N GLU A 88 21.45 -4.45 -0.49
CA GLU A 88 22.47 -3.99 0.44
C GLU A 88 21.81 -3.29 1.63
N ALA A 89 22.33 -3.56 2.84
CA ALA A 89 21.84 -2.88 4.03
C ALA A 89 22.24 -1.40 4.02
N VAL A 90 21.28 -0.54 4.31
CA VAL A 90 21.50 0.91 4.41
C VAL A 90 21.78 1.30 5.87
N PRO A 91 22.78 2.14 6.15
CA PRO A 91 22.99 2.68 7.49
C PRO A 91 21.77 3.47 7.98
N VAL A 92 21.28 3.16 9.19
CA VAL A 92 20.21 3.93 9.85
C VAL A 92 20.74 4.53 11.15
N SER A 93 20.88 5.85 11.18
CA SER A 93 21.35 6.64 12.31
C SER A 93 20.17 7.15 13.14
N ALA A 94 19.63 6.29 14.01
CA ALA A 94 18.56 6.67 14.92
C ALA A 94 19.12 7.21 16.25
N GLN A 95 18.91 8.49 16.51
CA GLN A 95 19.39 9.19 17.71
C GLN A 95 18.32 9.37 18.77
N THR A 96 17.04 9.50 18.38
CA THR A 96 15.94 9.69 19.33
C THR A 96 15.62 8.41 20.10
N TYR A 97 14.98 8.55 21.27
CA TYR A 97 14.59 7.39 22.08
C TYR A 97 13.66 6.45 21.31
N TRP A 98 12.65 6.99 20.61
CA TRP A 98 11.68 6.18 19.88
C TRP A 98 12.19 5.73 18.51
N GLY A 99 12.96 6.57 17.80
CA GLY A 99 13.57 6.18 16.53
C GLY A 99 14.48 4.97 16.64
N ARG A 100 15.25 4.83 17.73
CA ARG A 100 16.09 3.63 17.99
C ARG A 100 15.32 2.31 18.12
N ARG A 101 14.00 2.40 18.30
CA ARG A 101 13.07 1.28 18.54
C ARG A 101 12.04 1.14 17.42
N ALA A 102 12.03 2.04 16.45
CA ALA A 102 10.99 2.05 15.43
C ALA A 102 11.13 0.82 14.53
N VAL A 103 9.99 0.28 14.12
CA VAL A 103 9.89 -0.50 12.88
C VAL A 103 9.34 0.46 11.84
N LEU A 104 10.08 0.65 10.74
CA LEU A 104 9.65 1.50 9.63
C LEU A 104 8.50 0.81 8.92
N SER A 105 7.36 1.47 8.79
CA SER A 105 6.12 0.90 8.25
C SER A 105 5.76 1.42 6.87
N GLY A 106 6.36 2.54 6.43
CA GLY A 106 6.12 3.11 5.10
C GLY A 106 7.32 3.92 4.60
N VAL A 107 7.49 3.99 3.28
CA VAL A 107 8.53 4.77 2.60
C VAL A 107 7.99 5.45 1.34
N GLY A 108 8.26 6.74 1.18
CA GLY A 108 7.81 7.55 0.06
C GLY A 108 8.99 8.23 -0.65
N CYS A 109 8.91 8.33 -1.98
CA CYS A 109 9.95 8.93 -2.82
C CYS A 109 9.53 10.29 -3.36
N SER A 110 10.36 11.31 -3.18
CA SER A 110 10.21 12.61 -3.86
C SER A 110 11.59 13.14 -4.26
N ASP A 111 11.70 13.63 -5.50
CA ASP A 111 12.94 14.17 -6.07
C ASP A 111 14.16 13.26 -5.87
N GLY A 112 13.97 11.95 -6.08
CA GLY A 112 15.03 10.95 -5.94
C GLY A 112 15.53 10.75 -4.50
N ARG A 113 14.78 11.22 -3.50
CA ARG A 113 15.08 11.06 -2.08
C ARG A 113 13.93 10.34 -1.38
N VAL A 114 14.27 9.54 -0.38
CA VAL A 114 13.27 8.84 0.44
C VAL A 114 13.02 9.50 1.78
N VAL A 115 11.76 9.39 2.24
CA VAL A 115 11.36 9.57 3.62
C VAL A 115 10.65 8.30 4.06
N ALA A 116 10.92 7.88 5.29
CA ALA A 116 10.23 6.76 5.91
C ALA A 116 9.53 7.18 7.20
N VAL A 117 8.42 6.52 7.50
CA VAL A 117 7.72 6.63 8.78
C VAL A 117 7.79 5.30 9.50
N GLY A 118 7.94 5.35 10.82
CA GLY A 118 7.95 4.16 11.65
C GLY A 118 7.47 4.46 13.04
N ALA A 119 7.18 3.42 13.81
CA ALA A 119 6.72 3.58 15.18
C ALA A 119 7.17 2.45 16.09
N ARG A 120 7.06 2.70 17.39
CA ARG A 120 7.05 1.66 18.43
C ARG A 120 5.93 1.94 19.42
N SER A 121 5.11 0.94 19.72
CA SER A 121 4.14 1.01 20.82
C SER A 121 4.87 1.17 22.15
N GLY A 122 4.46 2.14 22.97
CA GLY A 122 5.09 2.33 24.28
C GLY A 122 4.57 3.50 25.12
N GLY A 123 5.13 3.62 26.32
CA GLY A 123 4.66 4.54 27.36
C GLY A 123 3.47 3.98 28.14
N ALA A 124 2.87 4.80 29.02
CA ALA A 124 1.84 4.35 29.98
C ALA A 124 0.55 3.79 29.35
N HIS A 125 0.30 4.06 28.06
CA HIS A 125 -0.93 3.69 27.37
C HIS A 125 -0.70 2.80 26.13
N GLY A 126 0.55 2.41 25.84
CA GLY A 126 0.87 1.55 24.69
C GLY A 126 0.70 2.19 23.31
N ASN A 127 0.31 3.46 23.23
CA ASN A 127 0.13 4.17 21.97
C ASN A 127 1.41 4.16 21.11
N PRO A 128 1.29 4.06 19.77
CA PRO A 128 2.43 4.09 18.88
C PRO A 128 3.16 5.44 18.99
N ARG A 129 4.49 5.37 19.05
CA ARG A 129 5.38 6.54 19.08
C ARG A 129 6.03 6.67 17.71
N VAL A 130 5.35 7.45 16.88
CA VAL A 130 5.74 7.68 15.49
C VAL A 130 7.01 8.52 15.41
N THR A 131 7.89 8.16 14.49
CA THR A 131 9.14 8.85 14.16
C THR A 131 9.29 8.86 12.64
N SER A 132 9.68 10.00 12.08
CA SER A 132 10.05 10.13 10.68
C SER A 132 11.56 10.00 10.50
N PHE A 133 11.95 9.43 9.37
CA PHE A 133 13.32 9.23 8.95
C PHE A 133 13.49 9.82 7.56
N PHE A 134 14.62 10.48 7.32
CA PHE A 134 14.90 11.14 6.05
C PHE A 134 16.25 10.69 5.53
N GLN A 135 16.40 10.68 4.20
CA GLN A 135 17.67 10.37 3.59
C GLN A 135 18.72 11.46 3.88
N ASP A 136 19.86 11.04 4.42
CA ASP A 136 21.07 11.86 4.60
C ASP A 136 22.29 11.11 4.08
N GLY A 137 22.86 11.60 2.98
CA GLY A 137 23.87 10.85 2.23
C GLY A 137 23.34 9.50 1.73
N ASP A 138 24.08 8.44 2.04
CA ASP A 138 23.72 7.05 1.69
C ASP A 138 22.88 6.35 2.77
N GLY A 139 22.45 7.06 3.82
CA GLY A 139 21.76 6.52 4.98
C GLY A 139 20.41 7.16 5.27
N LEU A 140 19.76 6.69 6.34
CA LEU A 140 18.57 7.30 6.92
C LEU A 140 18.85 7.82 8.34
N ASP A 141 18.45 9.05 8.60
CA ASP A 141 18.57 9.69 9.91
C ASP A 141 17.17 9.99 10.49
N ASP A 142 17.01 9.86 11.81
CA ASP A 142 15.79 10.32 12.48
C ASP A 142 15.89 11.78 12.92
N ARG A 143 14.74 12.44 13.02
CA ARG A 143 14.65 13.78 13.59
C ARG A 143 13.83 13.77 14.86
N LEU A 144 14.28 14.53 15.86
CA LEU A 144 13.44 14.82 17.02
C LEU A 144 12.27 15.70 16.57
N ALA A 145 11.09 15.09 16.48
CA ALA A 145 9.83 15.81 16.32
C ALA A 145 9.31 16.33 17.66
N PRO A 146 8.67 17.52 17.70
CA PRO A 146 7.85 17.91 18.84
C PRO A 146 6.79 16.83 19.12
N PHE A 147 6.48 16.58 20.40
CA PHE A 147 5.53 15.53 20.78
C PHE A 147 4.20 15.63 20.03
N ASN A 148 3.64 16.84 19.93
CA ASN A 148 2.34 17.08 19.29
C ASN A 148 2.35 16.91 17.76
N LEU A 149 3.52 16.77 17.12
CA LEU A 149 3.58 16.62 15.67
C LEU A 149 2.84 15.34 15.26
N PHE A 150 3.25 14.17 15.76
CA PHE A 150 2.60 12.89 15.44
C PHE A 150 1.81 12.29 16.61
N ASN A 151 1.99 12.84 17.81
CA ASN A 151 1.31 12.40 19.01
C ASN A 151 0.50 13.59 19.58
N GLY A 152 0.06 13.47 20.82
CA GLY A 152 -0.74 14.48 21.48
C GLY A 152 -1.95 13.86 22.16
N ASP A 153 -2.75 14.71 22.78
CA ASP A 153 -4.07 14.40 23.31
C ASP A 153 -5.12 14.21 22.21
N THR A 154 -4.90 14.80 21.03
CA THR A 154 -5.76 14.66 19.85
C THR A 154 -5.35 13.53 18.90
N ALA A 155 -4.24 12.81 19.16
CA ALA A 155 -3.70 11.84 18.21
C ALA A 155 -4.51 10.55 18.17
N THR A 156 -4.92 10.14 16.96
CA THR A 156 -5.58 8.86 16.70
C THR A 156 -4.62 7.88 16.03
N ASN A 157 -4.15 8.18 14.82
CA ASN A 157 -3.16 7.38 14.12
C ASN A 157 -2.34 8.23 13.12
N VAL A 158 -1.26 7.63 12.62
CA VAL A 158 -0.48 8.11 11.47
C VAL A 158 -0.41 6.96 10.47
N GLY A 159 -0.74 7.25 9.23
CA GLY A 159 -0.82 6.32 8.11
C GLY A 159 0.45 6.29 7.24
N PRO A 160 0.32 5.83 5.99
CA PRO A 160 1.40 5.77 5.01
C PRO A 160 1.98 7.15 4.68
N VAL A 161 3.20 7.14 4.13
CA VAL A 161 3.87 8.32 3.57
C VAL A 161 3.95 8.19 2.05
N THR A 162 3.40 9.16 1.35
CA THR A 162 3.47 9.27 -0.11
C THR A 162 4.47 10.36 -0.47
N GLY A 163 5.31 10.10 -1.46
CA GLY A 163 6.18 11.12 -2.06
C GLY A 163 5.75 11.43 -3.48
N ALA A 164 5.86 12.69 -3.88
CA ALA A 164 5.54 13.20 -5.21
C ALA A 164 6.32 14.49 -5.49
N ALA A 165 6.07 15.12 -6.65
CA ALA A 165 6.79 16.34 -7.05
C ALA A 165 6.72 17.51 -6.02
N PRO A 166 5.60 17.74 -5.30
CA PRO A 166 5.56 18.79 -4.27
C PRO A 166 6.33 18.46 -2.98
N GLY A 167 6.72 17.21 -2.78
CA GLY A 167 7.36 16.73 -1.56
C GLY A 167 6.70 15.46 -1.04
N TRP A 168 6.51 15.38 0.28
CA TRP A 168 5.93 14.24 0.96
C TRP A 168 4.65 14.61 1.69
N LEU A 169 3.68 13.70 1.67
CA LEU A 169 2.44 13.75 2.42
C LEU A 169 2.30 12.49 3.26
N ILE A 170 2.05 12.62 4.55
CA ILE A 170 1.68 11.53 5.44
C ILE A 170 0.19 11.70 5.74
N THR A 171 -0.61 10.66 5.60
CA THR A 171 -2.02 10.68 6.02
C THR A 171 -2.18 10.22 7.46
N GLY A 172 -3.33 10.48 8.07
CA GLY A 172 -3.67 9.95 9.38
C GLY A 172 -4.84 10.70 9.97
N ASN A 173 -5.03 10.57 11.29
CA ASN A 173 -6.27 11.00 11.92
C ASN A 173 -6.02 11.60 13.30
N ARG A 174 -6.87 12.57 13.61
CA ARG A 174 -6.99 13.25 14.90
C ARG A 174 -8.39 13.00 15.45
N VAL A 175 -8.64 13.47 16.68
CA VAL A 175 -9.99 13.45 17.27
C VAL A 175 -10.98 14.29 16.44
N SER A 176 -10.50 15.29 15.70
CA SER A 176 -11.28 16.10 14.76
C SER A 176 -11.43 15.49 13.36
N GLY A 177 -11.03 14.23 13.15
CA GLY A 177 -11.12 13.57 11.83
C GLY A 177 -9.79 13.51 11.08
N PRO A 178 -9.81 13.50 9.73
CA PRO A 178 -8.62 13.40 8.91
C PRO A 178 -7.61 14.52 9.20
N ALA A 179 -6.34 14.15 9.17
CA ALA A 179 -5.22 15.08 9.24
C ALA A 179 -4.12 14.63 8.27
N VAL A 180 -3.31 15.59 7.84
CA VAL A 180 -2.15 15.32 6.98
C VAL A 180 -0.91 15.99 7.55
N TRP A 181 0.24 15.41 7.23
CA TRP A 181 1.54 16.03 7.46
C TRP A 181 2.26 16.20 6.14
N HIS A 182 2.58 17.43 5.76
CA HIS A 182 3.32 17.69 4.53
C HIS A 182 4.72 18.21 4.82
N SER A 183 5.64 17.93 3.89
CA SER A 183 7.01 18.45 3.91
C SER A 183 7.55 18.58 2.49
N THR A 184 8.26 19.67 2.19
CA THR A 184 8.96 19.86 0.91
C THR A 184 10.42 19.42 0.98
N ASP A 185 10.97 19.20 2.18
CA ASP A 185 12.38 18.83 2.38
C ASP A 185 12.57 17.42 2.96
N GLY A 186 11.48 16.79 3.39
CA GLY A 186 11.41 15.46 3.98
C GLY A 186 11.87 15.42 5.45
N ARG A 187 12.31 16.55 6.00
CA ARG A 187 12.91 16.67 7.34
C ARG A 187 11.95 17.36 8.30
N ASP A 188 11.35 18.45 7.85
CA ASP A 188 10.46 19.29 8.64
C ASP A 188 9.02 19.13 8.13
N PHE A 189 8.22 18.43 8.91
CA PHE A 189 6.80 18.21 8.63
C PHE A 189 5.93 19.25 9.32
N THR A 190 4.93 19.75 8.61
CA THR A 190 3.85 20.58 9.15
C THR A 190 2.58 19.75 9.18
N ILE A 191 1.85 19.77 10.30
CA ILE A 191 0.54 19.14 10.40
C ILE A 191 -0.56 20.12 10.00
N GLU A 192 -1.51 19.63 9.21
CA GLU A 192 -2.80 20.27 8.96
C GLU A 192 -3.88 19.39 9.62
N GLU A 193 -4.43 19.87 10.74
CA GLU A 193 -5.52 19.24 11.49
C GLU A 193 -6.61 20.28 11.77
N ASP A 194 -7.87 19.84 11.96
CA ASP A 194 -9.01 20.75 12.17
C ASP A 194 -9.20 21.75 11.00
N VAL A 195 -8.83 21.32 9.79
CA VAL A 195 -8.92 22.14 8.57
C VAL A 195 -10.30 21.97 7.92
N PRO A 196 -11.02 23.07 7.65
CA PRO A 196 -12.29 23.01 6.90
C PRO A 196 -12.13 22.30 5.56
N GLY A 197 -13.09 21.44 5.22
CA GLY A 197 -13.05 20.62 4.01
C GLY A 197 -12.28 19.32 4.19
N LEU A 198 -11.36 19.22 5.15
CA LEU A 198 -10.67 17.97 5.49
C LEU A 198 -11.30 17.28 6.71
N ALA A 199 -11.34 18.00 7.83
CA ALA A 199 -11.78 17.55 9.15
C ALA A 199 -13.28 17.23 9.24
N ASP A 200 -13.69 16.60 10.33
CA ASP A 200 -15.09 16.27 10.63
C ASP A 200 -16.02 17.49 10.53
N GLU A 201 -17.26 17.22 10.15
CA GLU A 201 -18.36 18.20 10.16
C GLU A 201 -19.38 17.82 11.24
N GLU A 202 -20.29 18.73 11.60
CA GLU A 202 -21.17 18.62 12.78
C GLU A 202 -21.89 17.26 12.91
N ASP A 203 -22.32 16.71 11.77
CA ASP A 203 -23.06 15.45 11.71
C ASP A 203 -22.32 14.33 10.95
N PHE A 204 -21.02 14.50 10.69
CA PHE A 204 -20.26 13.57 9.86
C PHE A 204 -18.82 13.38 10.34
N HIS A 205 -18.51 12.14 10.73
CA HIS A 205 -17.19 11.73 11.15
C HIS A 205 -16.44 11.06 10.00
N SER A 206 -15.18 11.40 9.81
CA SER A 206 -14.39 10.96 8.69
C SER A 206 -13.00 10.51 9.12
N LEU A 207 -12.34 9.74 8.27
CA LEU A 207 -10.94 9.37 8.47
C LEU A 207 -10.24 9.18 7.14
N ALA A 208 -8.95 9.53 7.11
CA ALA A 208 -8.05 9.31 5.98
C ALA A 208 -7.26 8.01 6.14
N GLN A 209 -6.98 7.35 5.01
CA GLN A 209 -6.26 6.07 4.94
C GLN A 209 -4.99 6.16 4.12
N ASP A 210 -5.02 6.80 2.95
CA ASP A 210 -3.91 6.82 2.00
C ASP A 210 -3.96 8.04 1.08
N ALA A 211 -2.87 8.30 0.36
CA ALA A 211 -2.78 9.42 -0.57
C ALA A 211 -1.98 9.11 -1.84
N ALA A 212 -2.33 9.80 -2.92
CA ALA A 212 -1.60 9.85 -4.18
C ALA A 212 -1.43 11.30 -4.65
N TRP A 213 -0.55 11.49 -5.63
CA TRP A 213 -0.45 12.72 -6.41
C TRP A 213 -0.85 12.41 -7.84
N ASP A 214 -1.86 13.12 -8.36
CA ASP A 214 -2.39 12.87 -9.71
C ASP A 214 -1.62 13.60 -10.82
N GLY A 215 -0.64 14.43 -10.45
CA GLY A 215 0.11 15.28 -11.36
C GLY A 215 -0.10 16.77 -11.08
N GLU A 216 -1.24 17.13 -10.50
CA GLU A 216 -1.66 18.52 -10.27
C GLU A 216 -2.02 18.80 -8.81
N GLU A 217 -2.59 17.83 -8.10
CA GLU A 217 -2.99 17.95 -6.71
C GLU A 217 -2.79 16.65 -5.91
N TRP A 218 -2.77 16.82 -4.59
CA TRP A 218 -2.82 15.70 -3.65
C TRP A 218 -4.22 15.16 -3.61
N VAL A 219 -4.34 13.84 -3.61
CA VAL A 219 -5.60 13.14 -3.42
C VAL A 219 -5.47 12.23 -2.23
N VAL A 220 -6.29 12.46 -1.21
CA VAL A 220 -6.41 11.62 -0.03
C VAL A 220 -7.69 10.81 -0.15
N VAL A 221 -7.63 9.53 0.22
CA VAL A 221 -8.81 8.66 0.25
C VAL A 221 -9.06 8.13 1.65
N GLY A 222 -10.31 7.76 1.90
CA GLY A 222 -10.75 7.25 3.18
C GLY A 222 -12.24 6.95 3.18
N GLY A 223 -12.87 7.26 4.31
CA GLY A 223 -14.30 7.10 4.45
C GLY A 223 -14.82 7.68 5.74
N GLY A 224 -16.12 7.76 5.89
CA GLY A 224 -16.76 8.38 7.04
C GLY A 224 -18.19 7.93 7.22
N ASN A 225 -18.85 8.40 8.26
CA ASN A 225 -20.21 8.01 8.59
C ASN A 225 -20.94 9.17 9.26
N ALA A 226 -22.24 9.28 8.95
CA ALA A 226 -23.11 10.20 9.66
C ALA A 226 -23.20 9.82 11.14
N THR A 227 -23.31 10.83 12.01
CA THR A 227 -23.44 10.62 13.45
C THR A 227 -24.59 9.66 13.78
N GLY A 228 -24.28 8.58 14.49
CA GLY A 228 -25.27 7.56 14.89
C GLY A 228 -25.50 6.44 13.87
N THR A 229 -24.79 6.46 12.73
CA THR A 229 -24.74 5.35 11.77
C THR A 229 -23.44 4.56 11.92
N LEU A 230 -23.47 3.27 11.57
CA LEU A 230 -22.28 2.42 11.49
C LEU A 230 -21.86 2.12 10.05
N ASP A 231 -22.77 2.38 9.10
CA ASP A 231 -22.49 2.26 7.67
C ASP A 231 -21.51 3.36 7.30
N ARG A 232 -20.45 2.97 6.61
CA ARG A 232 -19.37 3.87 6.24
C ARG A 232 -19.46 4.15 4.75
N GLU A 233 -19.31 5.40 4.40
CA GLU A 233 -19.32 5.91 3.04
C GLU A 233 -17.87 6.17 2.59
N PRO A 234 -17.52 5.80 1.34
CA PRO A 234 -16.20 6.09 0.79
C PRO A 234 -16.07 7.60 0.52
N LEU A 235 -14.88 8.14 0.74
CA LEU A 235 -14.60 9.56 0.57
C LEU A 235 -13.25 9.80 -0.07
N ALA A 236 -13.16 10.92 -0.77
CA ALA A 236 -11.91 11.47 -1.25
C ALA A 236 -11.79 12.95 -0.87
N TRP A 237 -10.55 13.42 -0.79
CA TRP A 237 -10.24 14.83 -0.62
C TRP A 237 -9.15 15.22 -1.60
N THR A 238 -9.21 16.45 -2.11
CA THR A 238 -8.16 16.98 -2.96
C THR A 238 -7.57 18.27 -2.43
N SER A 239 -6.29 18.49 -2.73
CA SER A 239 -5.57 19.69 -2.34
C SER A 239 -4.37 19.99 -3.24
N PRO A 240 -4.33 21.16 -3.90
CA PRO A 240 -3.18 21.54 -4.71
C PRO A 240 -1.93 21.89 -3.87
N ASP A 241 -2.10 22.19 -2.58
CA ASP A 241 -1.04 22.72 -1.71
C ASP A 241 -0.86 21.95 -0.38
N ALA A 242 -1.62 20.87 -0.19
CA ALA A 242 -1.75 20.10 1.04
C ALA A 242 -2.29 20.88 2.26
N ARG A 243 -2.86 22.07 2.05
CA ARG A 243 -3.33 22.98 3.12
C ARG A 243 -4.79 23.34 2.98
N SER A 244 -5.24 23.57 1.75
CA SER A 244 -6.63 23.87 1.43
C SER A 244 -7.25 22.62 0.82
N TRP A 245 -8.29 22.10 1.44
CA TRP A 245 -8.85 20.80 1.08
C TRP A 245 -10.30 20.92 0.62
N GLU A 246 -10.64 20.17 -0.42
CA GLU A 246 -12.01 19.98 -0.88
C GLU A 246 -12.40 18.51 -0.68
N ARG A 247 -13.56 18.25 -0.08
CA ARG A 247 -14.10 16.90 0.09
C ARG A 247 -14.97 16.55 -1.10
N HIS A 248 -14.79 15.35 -1.61
CA HIS A 248 -15.56 14.76 -2.70
C HIS A 248 -16.34 13.55 -2.20
N SER A 249 -17.60 13.45 -2.63
CA SER A 249 -18.38 12.23 -2.45
C SER A 249 -17.87 11.16 -3.41
N VAL A 250 -17.73 9.94 -2.92
CA VAL A 250 -17.45 8.76 -3.75
C VAL A 250 -18.69 7.88 -3.76
N GLU A 251 -18.99 7.25 -4.90
CA GLU A 251 -20.14 6.35 -5.00
C GLU A 251 -20.02 5.16 -4.02
N GLY A 252 -20.83 5.20 -2.96
CA GLY A 252 -20.99 4.13 -1.98
C GLY A 252 -22.26 3.29 -2.20
N SER A 253 -22.43 2.29 -1.34
CA SER A 253 -23.62 1.45 -1.22
C SER A 253 -24.34 1.69 0.10
N GLU A 254 -25.42 0.95 0.37
CA GLU A 254 -26.07 0.93 1.69
C GLU A 254 -25.34 0.02 2.70
N GLU A 255 -24.20 -0.57 2.33
CA GLU A 255 -23.35 -1.40 3.18
C GLU A 255 -22.11 -0.64 3.67
N PHE A 256 -21.22 -1.31 4.40
CA PHE A 256 -19.94 -0.73 4.81
C PHE A 256 -19.01 -0.59 3.60
N ASP A 257 -18.72 0.65 3.23
CA ASP A 257 -17.81 0.99 2.15
C ASP A 257 -16.69 1.93 2.67
N ASP A 258 -15.48 1.75 2.16
CA ASP A 258 -14.31 2.54 2.57
C ASP A 258 -13.27 2.52 1.46
N LEU A 259 -12.57 3.64 1.23
CA LEU A 259 -11.36 3.66 0.41
C LEU A 259 -10.13 3.56 1.30
N GLN A 260 -9.19 2.70 0.95
CA GLN A 260 -8.06 2.34 1.82
C GLN A 260 -6.71 2.53 1.16
N ARG A 261 -6.61 2.37 -0.16
CA ARG A 261 -5.40 2.64 -0.94
C ARG A 261 -5.74 3.40 -2.20
N VAL A 262 -4.83 4.25 -2.67
CA VAL A 262 -4.99 4.99 -3.93
C VAL A 262 -3.67 5.08 -4.67
N ALA A 263 -3.70 4.93 -5.99
CA ALA A 263 -2.54 5.07 -6.85
C ALA A 263 -2.89 5.82 -8.14
N ALA A 264 -1.93 6.61 -8.62
CA ALA A 264 -2.03 7.29 -9.90
C ALA A 264 -1.56 6.40 -11.04
N THR A 265 -2.33 6.39 -12.12
CA THR A 265 -1.98 5.81 -13.42
C THR A 265 -1.65 6.93 -14.41
N ASP A 266 -1.30 6.57 -15.65
CA ASP A 266 -1.04 7.56 -16.70
C ASP A 266 -2.27 8.41 -17.07
N SER A 267 -3.49 7.93 -16.78
CA SER A 267 -4.73 8.56 -17.23
C SER A 267 -5.80 8.76 -16.15
N SER A 268 -5.63 8.17 -14.97
CA SER A 268 -6.66 8.17 -13.92
C SER A 268 -6.07 7.94 -12.53
N LEU A 269 -6.91 8.03 -11.51
CA LEU A 269 -6.61 7.44 -10.20
C LEU A 269 -7.42 6.16 -10.03
N VAL A 270 -6.80 5.17 -9.38
CA VAL A 270 -7.49 3.97 -8.91
C VAL A 270 -7.44 3.94 -7.39
N ALA A 271 -8.61 3.82 -6.77
CA ALA A 271 -8.72 3.59 -5.34
C ALA A 271 -9.29 2.20 -5.07
N LEU A 272 -8.78 1.56 -4.02
CA LEU A 272 -9.23 0.26 -3.55
C LEU A 272 -9.64 0.33 -2.09
N GLY A 273 -10.60 -0.50 -1.72
CA GLY A 273 -11.02 -0.62 -0.33
C GLY A 273 -12.11 -1.65 -0.11
N LEU A 274 -12.88 -1.47 0.96
CA LEU A 274 -13.95 -2.40 1.33
C LEU A 274 -15.25 -1.98 0.65
N ARG A 275 -16.02 -2.96 0.19
CA ARG A 275 -17.37 -2.78 -0.32
C ARG A 275 -18.25 -3.92 0.13
N GLY A 276 -19.00 -3.70 1.21
CA GLY A 276 -19.83 -4.73 1.81
C GLY A 276 -19.03 -5.98 2.18
N GLY A 277 -19.47 -7.15 1.71
CA GLY A 277 -18.78 -8.44 1.89
C GLY A 277 -17.59 -8.70 0.94
N ARG A 278 -17.07 -7.69 0.24
CA ARG A 278 -16.02 -7.82 -0.80
C ARG A 278 -15.03 -6.65 -0.75
N PHE A 279 -14.06 -6.67 -1.67
CA PHE A 279 -13.25 -5.50 -2.00
C PHE A 279 -13.85 -4.78 -3.21
N GLY A 280 -13.75 -3.44 -3.22
CA GLY A 280 -14.19 -2.59 -4.31
C GLY A 280 -13.01 -1.88 -4.99
N SER A 281 -13.20 -1.52 -6.25
CA SER A 281 -12.33 -0.67 -7.05
C SER A 281 -13.12 0.52 -7.57
N TRP A 282 -12.53 1.71 -7.46
CA TRP A 282 -13.09 2.96 -7.94
C TRP A 282 -12.08 3.67 -8.83
N LEU A 283 -12.58 4.29 -9.90
CA LEU A 283 -11.81 5.10 -10.83
C LEU A 283 -12.17 6.56 -10.65
N ARG A 284 -11.17 7.45 -10.69
CA ARG A 284 -11.38 8.88 -10.83
C ARG A 284 -11.08 9.31 -12.25
N GLU A 285 -12.09 9.80 -12.96
CA GLU A 285 -11.98 10.40 -14.29
C GLU A 285 -12.67 11.76 -14.28
N ASP A 286 -12.06 12.79 -14.88
CA ASP A 286 -12.63 14.14 -14.95
C ASP A 286 -13.17 14.68 -13.60
N ASP A 287 -12.41 14.44 -12.52
CA ASP A 287 -12.75 14.78 -11.13
C ASP A 287 -13.92 14.02 -10.49
N GLU A 288 -14.53 13.06 -11.18
CA GLU A 288 -15.63 12.25 -10.68
C GLU A 288 -15.15 10.84 -10.31
N TRP A 289 -15.61 10.33 -9.17
CA TRP A 289 -15.31 8.97 -8.73
C TRP A 289 -16.46 8.02 -9.06
N GLU A 290 -16.15 6.96 -9.80
CA GLU A 290 -17.11 5.93 -10.16
C GLU A 290 -16.68 4.55 -9.66
N MET A 291 -17.65 3.72 -9.27
CA MET A 291 -17.40 2.33 -8.97
C MET A 291 -17.07 1.58 -10.27
N ALA A 292 -15.89 0.98 -10.34
CA ALA A 292 -15.48 0.20 -11.51
C ALA A 292 -15.77 -1.29 -11.32
N SER A 293 -15.34 -1.88 -10.19
CA SER A 293 -15.51 -3.32 -9.98
C SER A 293 -15.52 -3.78 -8.52
N VAL A 294 -15.88 -5.05 -8.33
CA VAL A 294 -15.82 -5.76 -7.05
C VAL A 294 -15.10 -7.10 -7.19
N PHE A 295 -14.21 -7.40 -6.24
CA PHE A 295 -13.36 -8.59 -6.29
C PHE A 295 -13.13 -9.19 -4.90
N GLY A 296 -12.57 -10.41 -4.88
CA GLY A 296 -12.41 -11.19 -3.67
C GLY A 296 -13.74 -11.51 -2.96
N SER A 297 -13.63 -12.02 -1.74
CA SER A 297 -14.74 -12.28 -0.83
C SER A 297 -14.26 -12.25 0.61
N LEU A 298 -15.04 -11.67 1.51
CA LEU A 298 -14.72 -11.60 2.93
C LEU A 298 -15.41 -12.74 3.67
N PRO A 299 -14.67 -13.66 4.33
CA PRO A 299 -15.29 -14.78 5.02
C PRO A 299 -15.98 -14.32 6.31
N GLU A 300 -17.21 -14.78 6.55
CA GLU A 300 -17.93 -14.51 7.81
C GLU A 300 -17.17 -14.99 9.06
N SER A 301 -16.25 -15.95 8.89
CA SER A 301 -15.41 -16.49 9.95
C SER A 301 -14.11 -15.71 10.19
N ALA A 302 -13.90 -14.59 9.49
CA ALA A 302 -12.73 -13.73 9.70
C ALA A 302 -12.58 -13.35 11.17
N ARG A 303 -11.34 -13.36 11.66
CA ARG A 303 -11.03 -13.04 13.07
C ARG A 303 -10.39 -11.67 13.24
N ALA A 304 -9.94 -11.08 12.14
CA ALA A 304 -9.43 -9.73 12.07
C ALA A 304 -10.27 -8.90 11.08
N SER A 305 -10.18 -7.59 11.18
CA SER A 305 -10.80 -6.70 10.19
C SER A 305 -10.13 -6.90 8.83
N PRO A 306 -10.88 -6.97 7.73
CA PRO A 306 -10.34 -7.00 6.38
C PRO A 306 -9.82 -5.63 5.97
N PHE A 307 -8.85 -5.60 5.05
CA PHE A 307 -8.29 -4.35 4.52
C PHE A 307 -7.50 -4.58 3.22
N VAL A 308 -7.30 -3.50 2.45
CA VAL A 308 -6.33 -3.41 1.37
C VAL A 308 -5.00 -2.95 1.97
N ALA A 309 -3.98 -3.79 1.85
CA ALA A 309 -2.69 -3.60 2.51
C ALA A 309 -1.75 -2.70 1.69
N SER A 310 -1.75 -2.83 0.36
CA SER A 310 -0.97 -1.98 -0.55
C SER A 310 -1.55 -1.98 -1.96
N LEU A 311 -1.25 -0.92 -2.71
CA LEU A 311 -1.59 -0.75 -4.12
C LEU A 311 -0.39 -0.09 -4.81
N ALA A 312 0.04 -0.65 -5.94
CA ALA A 312 1.14 -0.13 -6.73
C ALA A 312 0.84 -0.18 -8.23
N THR A 313 1.44 0.74 -8.98
CA THR A 313 1.31 0.86 -10.44
C THR A 313 2.60 0.49 -11.14
N SER A 314 2.45 -0.09 -12.32
CA SER A 314 3.52 -0.55 -13.21
C SER A 314 3.10 -0.34 -14.67
N ASP A 315 4.03 -0.47 -15.60
CA ASP A 315 3.76 -0.48 -17.04
C ASP A 315 2.85 -1.65 -17.46
N ARG A 316 2.61 -2.59 -16.54
CA ARG A 316 1.80 -3.80 -16.73
C ARG A 316 0.48 -3.80 -15.96
N GLY A 317 0.11 -2.63 -15.46
CA GLY A 317 -1.12 -2.40 -14.72
C GLY A 317 -0.89 -2.25 -13.21
N LEU A 318 -1.93 -2.58 -12.47
CA LEU A 318 -2.08 -2.39 -11.04
C LEU A 318 -1.85 -3.69 -10.28
N TRP A 319 -1.23 -3.57 -9.11
CA TRP A 319 -0.99 -4.67 -8.19
C TRP A 319 -1.49 -4.30 -6.81
N ALA A 320 -2.22 -5.19 -6.17
CA ALA A 320 -2.77 -4.95 -4.85
C ALA A 320 -2.57 -6.15 -3.94
N THR A 321 -2.27 -5.90 -2.67
CA THR A 321 -2.37 -6.92 -1.64
C THR A 321 -3.56 -6.62 -0.74
N THR A 322 -4.30 -7.66 -0.38
CA THR A 322 -5.45 -7.56 0.52
C THR A 322 -5.31 -8.55 1.66
N SER A 323 -5.97 -8.27 2.78
CA SER A 323 -6.23 -9.22 3.85
C SER A 323 -7.74 -9.34 4.02
N ASP A 324 -8.28 -10.54 3.92
CA ASP A 324 -9.71 -10.82 4.16
C ASP A 324 -10.05 -10.97 5.65
N GLY A 325 -9.05 -10.75 6.52
CA GLY A 325 -9.18 -10.92 7.97
C GLY A 325 -8.82 -12.33 8.46
N ALA A 326 -8.52 -13.26 7.55
CA ALA A 326 -7.96 -14.58 7.83
C ALA A 326 -6.61 -14.80 7.16
N SER A 327 -6.45 -14.38 5.90
CA SER A 327 -5.23 -14.52 5.11
C SER A 327 -5.02 -13.36 4.15
N TYR A 328 -3.77 -13.21 3.70
CA TYR A 328 -3.43 -12.28 2.64
C TYR A 328 -3.60 -12.89 1.24
N ALA A 329 -3.85 -12.03 0.25
CA ALA A 329 -3.88 -12.37 -1.18
C ALA A 329 -3.20 -11.28 -2.01
N LEU A 330 -2.73 -11.65 -3.21
CA LEU A 330 -2.17 -10.75 -4.21
C LEU A 330 -3.13 -10.70 -5.41
N TRP A 331 -3.39 -9.51 -5.93
CA TRP A 331 -4.28 -9.26 -7.05
C TRP A 331 -3.59 -8.42 -8.11
N ARG A 332 -4.01 -8.61 -9.36
CA ARG A 332 -3.57 -7.82 -10.51
C ARG A 332 -4.77 -7.36 -11.33
N SER A 333 -4.67 -6.15 -11.85
CA SER A 333 -5.58 -5.58 -12.85
C SER A 333 -4.78 -4.84 -13.91
N GLU A 334 -5.28 -4.75 -15.14
CA GLU A 334 -4.65 -3.92 -16.18
C GLU A 334 -5.05 -2.45 -16.03
N ASP A 335 -6.29 -2.20 -15.60
CA ASP A 335 -6.98 -0.91 -15.67
C ASP A 335 -7.75 -0.54 -14.39
N GLY A 336 -7.94 -1.48 -13.46
CA GLY A 336 -8.74 -1.32 -12.24
C GLY A 336 -10.18 -1.80 -12.38
N GLU A 337 -10.62 -2.19 -13.59
CA GLU A 337 -11.97 -2.67 -13.90
C GLU A 337 -12.10 -4.18 -13.73
N GLU A 338 -11.05 -4.95 -13.96
CA GLU A 338 -11.05 -6.39 -13.73
C GLU A 338 -9.86 -6.84 -12.89
N TRP A 339 -10.13 -7.52 -11.76
CA TRP A 339 -9.10 -8.00 -10.85
C TRP A 339 -9.03 -9.53 -10.85
N SER A 340 -7.81 -10.04 -10.99
CA SER A 340 -7.49 -11.46 -10.93
C SER A 340 -6.55 -11.74 -9.77
N GLU A 341 -6.80 -12.83 -9.04
CA GLU A 341 -5.89 -13.28 -7.99
C GLU A 341 -4.64 -13.87 -8.63
N VAL A 342 -3.48 -13.57 -8.05
CA VAL A 342 -2.17 -13.99 -8.54
C VAL A 342 -1.54 -14.96 -7.56
N THR A 343 -0.98 -16.05 -8.09
CA THR A 343 -0.22 -17.02 -7.31
C THR A 343 1.04 -16.36 -6.71
N THR A 344 1.17 -16.41 -5.39
CA THR A 344 2.34 -15.92 -4.66
C THR A 344 3.46 -16.98 -4.63
N PRO A 345 4.74 -16.56 -4.54
CA PRO A 345 5.89 -17.49 -4.53
C PRO A 345 6.02 -18.35 -3.27
N ALA A 346 5.29 -17.98 -2.21
CA ALA A 346 5.17 -18.72 -0.97
C ALA A 346 3.72 -18.62 -0.48
N THR A 347 3.32 -19.52 0.42
CA THR A 347 2.02 -19.43 1.10
C THR A 347 1.86 -18.03 1.72
N PRO A 348 0.80 -17.29 1.37
CA PRO A 348 0.54 -16.01 2.01
C PRO A 348 0.42 -16.16 3.52
N PRO A 349 0.90 -15.18 4.31
CA PRO A 349 0.76 -15.26 5.75
C PRO A 349 -0.72 -15.20 6.16
N GLU A 350 -1.02 -15.76 7.33
CA GLU A 350 -2.30 -15.51 8.00
C GLU A 350 -2.37 -14.06 8.47
N THR A 351 -3.57 -13.50 8.59
CA THR A 351 -3.74 -12.14 9.12
C THR A 351 -3.44 -12.13 10.62
N ALA A 352 -2.34 -11.48 11.00
CA ALA A 352 -1.93 -11.28 12.39
C ALA A 352 -1.18 -9.94 12.54
N GLY A 353 -1.07 -9.44 13.77
CA GLY A 353 -0.59 -8.07 14.04
C GLY A 353 0.83 -7.74 13.55
N GLU A 354 1.71 -8.74 13.39
CA GLU A 354 3.07 -8.52 12.85
C GLU A 354 3.25 -9.06 11.43
N HIS A 355 2.23 -9.67 10.83
CA HIS A 355 2.34 -10.26 9.51
C HIS A 355 2.04 -9.23 8.43
N VAL A 356 2.75 -9.30 7.31
CA VAL A 356 2.60 -8.38 6.17
C VAL A 356 2.66 -9.16 4.87
N LEU A 357 1.83 -8.72 3.91
CA LEU A 357 2.04 -8.90 2.49
C LEU A 357 1.87 -7.53 1.82
N ALA A 358 2.92 -7.01 1.20
CA ALA A 358 2.92 -5.72 0.53
C ALA A 358 3.49 -5.86 -0.89
N VAL A 359 3.04 -4.99 -1.79
CA VAL A 359 3.54 -4.91 -3.17
C VAL A 359 4.04 -3.50 -3.47
N ALA A 360 5.15 -3.43 -4.19
CA ALA A 360 5.68 -2.20 -4.77
C ALA A 360 6.00 -2.48 -6.25
N ALA A 361 5.84 -1.48 -7.11
CA ALA A 361 6.05 -1.66 -8.54
C ALA A 361 6.60 -0.38 -9.19
N HIS A 362 7.37 -0.56 -10.26
CA HIS A 362 7.96 0.51 -11.05
C HIS A 362 8.37 -0.05 -12.42
N GLU A 363 8.02 0.67 -13.48
CA GLU A 363 8.17 0.20 -14.87
C GLU A 363 7.60 -1.22 -14.99
N ASP A 364 8.38 -2.19 -15.45
CA ASP A 364 7.94 -3.57 -15.65
C ASP A 364 8.25 -4.50 -14.48
N ARG A 365 8.83 -3.98 -13.39
CA ARG A 365 9.25 -4.75 -12.23
C ARG A 365 8.31 -4.59 -11.05
N VAL A 366 8.00 -5.73 -10.43
CA VAL A 366 7.15 -5.83 -9.24
C VAL A 366 7.94 -6.49 -8.12
N LEU A 367 7.88 -5.90 -6.93
CA LEU A 367 8.37 -6.46 -5.69
C LEU A 367 7.21 -6.93 -4.82
N LEU A 368 7.28 -8.17 -4.37
CA LEU A 368 6.42 -8.70 -3.31
C LEU A 368 7.21 -8.81 -2.02
N LEU A 369 6.69 -8.23 -0.94
CA LEU A 369 7.29 -8.25 0.38
C LEU A 369 6.40 -9.06 1.30
N SER A 370 6.97 -9.95 2.10
CA SER A 370 6.21 -10.70 3.10
C SER A 370 6.95 -10.80 4.43
N ASP A 371 6.20 -10.71 5.51
CA ASP A 371 6.61 -11.08 6.86
C ASP A 371 5.55 -12.03 7.43
N ASP A 372 5.93 -13.26 7.75
CA ASP A 372 5.07 -14.32 8.30
C ASP A 372 5.25 -14.52 9.82
N GLY A 373 5.88 -13.57 10.50
CA GLY A 373 6.25 -13.67 11.91
C GLY A 373 7.54 -14.48 12.16
N ALA A 374 8.01 -15.26 11.17
CA ALA A 374 9.25 -16.02 11.24
C ALA A 374 10.38 -15.38 10.43
N ALA A 375 10.10 -14.80 9.27
CA ALA A 375 11.09 -14.09 8.44
C ALA A 375 10.44 -13.07 7.50
N GLY A 376 11.10 -11.91 7.36
CA GLY A 376 10.88 -10.98 6.26
C GLY A 376 11.55 -11.50 4.97
N ARG A 377 10.84 -11.44 3.85
CA ARG A 377 11.28 -11.89 2.52
C ARG A 377 10.87 -10.89 1.45
N ILE A 378 11.68 -10.80 0.40
CA ILE A 378 11.39 -10.02 -0.81
C ILE A 378 11.50 -10.96 -2.01
N TRP A 379 10.56 -10.86 -2.95
CA TRP A 379 10.64 -11.46 -4.28
C TRP A 379 10.50 -10.37 -5.33
N ALA A 380 11.19 -10.53 -6.45
CA ALA A 380 11.02 -9.68 -7.61
C ALA A 380 10.46 -10.47 -8.79
N SER A 381 9.64 -9.83 -9.62
CA SER A 381 9.26 -10.34 -10.93
C SER A 381 9.40 -9.25 -11.99
N ASP A 382 9.95 -9.66 -13.13
CA ASP A 382 10.07 -8.86 -14.35
C ASP A 382 9.07 -9.31 -15.41
N ARG A 383 8.14 -10.23 -15.09
CA ARG A 383 7.17 -10.80 -16.04
C ARG A 383 5.76 -10.72 -15.49
#